data_AF-A0A848ISM3-F1
#
_entry.id   AF-A0A848ISM3-F1
#
_cell.length_a   1.000
_cell.length_b   1.000
_cell.length_c   1.000
_cell.angle_alpha   90.00
_cell.angle_beta   90.00
_cell.angle_gamma   90.00
#
_symmetry.space_group_name_H-M   'P 1'
#
loop_
_entity.id
_entity.type
_entity.pdbx_description
1 polymer ?
#
loop_
_entity_poly.entity_id
_entity_poly.type
_entity_poly.pdbx_seq_one_letter_code
_entity_poly.pdbx_strand_id
1 'polypeptide(L)'
;MKSEPLEPLDTARMTSEQDSDHQETTEWLDALEGVARGAGVDRVTFLLQRLAEHASHLGMSPAAHPYSLYQNTIALEDQPAYPGDLTMEERITSIIRWNALAMVAKANKAYGELGGHIASYASAAEIFEVGFNHFFHADSESARGDLVYFQPHSAPGVYARAFLEGRLDEEQLNRYRQEVDGGGLCSYPHPWLMPEFWQFPTGSMGIGPISSIYQARFLRYLEHRGIADTSKRRVWG
;
A
#
# COMPACT_ATOMS: atom_id res chain seq x y z
N MET A 1 33.71 -6.40 -10.68
CA MET A 1 33.20 -7.54 -9.89
C MET A 1 31.72 -7.64 -10.23
N LYS A 2 31.37 -8.51 -11.19
CA LYS A 2 29.99 -8.62 -11.69
C LYS A 2 29.20 -9.43 -10.65
N SER A 3 28.15 -8.85 -10.12
CA SER A 3 27.20 -9.51 -9.23
C SER A 3 26.43 -10.56 -10.01
N GLU A 4 26.60 -11.83 -9.63
CA GLU A 4 25.73 -12.90 -10.08
C GLU A 4 24.30 -12.66 -9.56
N PRO A 5 23.26 -13.08 -10.29
CA PRO A 5 21.89 -13.03 -9.79
C PRO A 5 21.79 -13.92 -8.56
N LEU A 6 21.13 -13.43 -7.51
CA LEU A 6 20.76 -14.24 -6.36
C LEU A 6 19.88 -15.41 -6.85
N GLU A 7 20.36 -16.64 -6.68
CA GLU A 7 19.55 -17.83 -6.93
C GLU A 7 18.28 -17.78 -6.07
N PRO A 8 17.11 -18.15 -6.62
CA PRO A 8 15.90 -18.27 -5.83
C PRO A 8 16.15 -19.26 -4.69
N LEU A 9 15.72 -18.88 -3.48
CA LEU A 9 15.77 -19.73 -2.30
C LEU A 9 15.23 -21.13 -2.64
N ASP A 10 16.03 -22.12 -2.24
CA ASP A 10 16.02 -23.52 -2.67
C ASP A 10 14.82 -24.32 -2.11
N THR A 11 13.61 -23.77 -2.15
CA THR A 11 12.38 -24.50 -1.78
C THR A 11 11.91 -25.44 -2.90
N ALA A 12 12.38 -25.24 -4.12
CA ALA A 12 12.03 -26.09 -5.27
C ALA A 12 12.85 -27.40 -5.36
N ARG A 13 14.01 -27.50 -4.68
CA ARG A 13 14.80 -28.74 -4.67
C ARG A 13 14.22 -29.86 -3.82
N MET A 14 13.17 -29.61 -3.03
CA MET A 14 12.58 -30.65 -2.18
C MET A 14 11.51 -31.52 -2.87
N THR A 15 11.08 -31.24 -4.10
CA THR A 15 9.87 -31.90 -4.65
C THR A 15 10.09 -32.87 -5.80
N SER A 16 11.17 -32.81 -6.59
CA SER A 16 11.38 -33.78 -7.69
C SER A 16 12.15 -35.03 -7.29
N GLU A 17 12.95 -34.99 -6.22
CA GLU A 17 13.73 -36.15 -5.75
C GLU A 17 12.96 -37.07 -4.78
N GLN A 18 11.68 -36.76 -4.48
CA GLN A 18 10.85 -37.51 -3.51
C GLN A 18 9.49 -37.98 -4.06
N ASP A 19 9.12 -37.66 -5.31
CA ASP A 19 7.86 -38.15 -5.90
C ASP A 19 8.02 -39.64 -6.28
N SER A 20 7.45 -40.53 -5.47
CA SER A 20 7.57 -41.98 -5.65
C SER A 20 6.79 -42.51 -6.85
N ASP A 21 5.76 -41.77 -7.31
CA ASP A 21 4.94 -42.13 -8.46
C ASP A 21 4.44 -40.87 -9.21
N HIS A 22 5.24 -40.44 -10.18
CA HIS A 22 4.92 -39.30 -11.04
C HIS A 22 3.62 -39.46 -11.85
N GLN A 23 3.25 -40.70 -12.20
CA GLN A 23 2.03 -40.92 -12.98
C GLN A 23 0.80 -40.62 -12.10
N GLU A 24 0.76 -41.18 -10.89
CA GLU A 24 -0.32 -40.91 -9.95
C GLU A 24 -0.42 -39.40 -9.64
N THR A 25 0.71 -38.74 -9.36
CA THR A 25 0.72 -37.29 -9.10
C THR A 25 0.15 -36.50 -10.29
N THR A 26 0.49 -36.87 -11.52
CA THR A 26 -0.04 -36.22 -12.73
C THR A 26 -1.56 -36.44 -12.86
N GLU A 27 -2.04 -37.65 -12.60
CA GLU A 27 -3.48 -37.97 -12.66
C GLU A 27 -4.30 -37.14 -11.65
N TRP A 28 -3.78 -36.93 -10.44
CA TRP A 28 -4.41 -36.07 -9.43
C TRP A 28 -4.45 -34.59 -9.85
N LEU A 29 -3.36 -34.08 -10.42
CA LEU A 29 -3.29 -32.70 -10.92
C LEU A 29 -4.24 -32.49 -12.10
N ASP A 30 -4.26 -33.41 -13.06
CA ASP A 30 -5.17 -33.39 -14.21
C ASP A 30 -6.64 -33.46 -13.77
N ALA A 31 -6.95 -34.28 -12.76
CA ALA A 31 -8.30 -34.34 -12.19
C ALA A 31 -8.71 -33.01 -11.55
N LEU A 32 -7.81 -32.37 -10.79
CA LEU A 32 -8.06 -31.06 -10.17
C LEU A 32 -8.28 -29.98 -11.24
N GLU A 33 -7.44 -29.96 -12.28
CA GLU A 33 -7.57 -29.02 -13.40
C GLU A 33 -8.88 -29.25 -14.18
N GLY A 34 -9.26 -30.52 -14.39
CA GLY A 34 -10.54 -30.89 -14.98
C GLY A 34 -11.73 -30.32 -14.20
N VAL A 35 -11.69 -30.39 -12.86
CA VAL A 35 -12.73 -29.77 -12.01
C VAL A 35 -12.68 -28.25 -12.11
N ALA A 36 -11.51 -27.62 -12.12
CA ALA A 36 -11.38 -26.17 -12.27
C ALA A 36 -12.03 -25.69 -13.57
N ARG A 37 -11.76 -26.37 -14.69
CA ARG A 37 -12.32 -26.04 -16.00
C ARG A 37 -13.83 -26.32 -16.09
N GLY A 38 -14.31 -27.40 -15.48
CA GLY A 38 -15.71 -27.83 -15.60
C GLY A 38 -16.67 -27.20 -14.58
N ALA A 39 -16.21 -26.90 -13.37
CA ALA A 39 -17.05 -26.50 -12.24
C ALA A 39 -16.58 -25.21 -11.52
N GLY A 40 -15.43 -24.65 -11.89
CA GLY A 40 -14.93 -23.37 -11.39
C GLY A 40 -14.17 -23.44 -10.06
N VAL A 41 -13.63 -22.27 -9.66
CA VAL A 41 -12.70 -22.11 -8.53
C VAL A 41 -13.36 -22.48 -7.19
N ASP A 42 -14.61 -22.06 -6.94
CA ASP A 42 -15.31 -22.35 -5.68
C ASP A 42 -15.39 -23.87 -5.41
N ARG A 43 -15.60 -24.66 -6.47
CA ARG A 43 -15.65 -26.12 -6.36
C ARG A 43 -14.28 -26.72 -6.06
N VAL A 44 -13.22 -26.21 -6.69
CA VAL A 44 -11.84 -26.61 -6.41
C VAL A 44 -11.48 -26.31 -4.95
N THR A 45 -11.74 -25.10 -4.47
CA THR A 45 -11.49 -24.69 -3.08
C THR A 45 -12.23 -25.61 -2.10
N PHE A 46 -13.51 -25.89 -2.36
CA PHE A 46 -14.28 -26.82 -1.54
C PHE A 46 -13.65 -28.22 -1.50
N LEU A 47 -13.25 -28.78 -2.64
CA LEU A 47 -12.64 -30.13 -2.69
C LEU A 47 -11.30 -30.18 -1.96
N LEU A 48 -10.45 -29.17 -2.13
CA LEU A 48 -9.16 -29.09 -1.43
C LEU A 48 -9.37 -29.02 0.09
N GLN A 49 -10.33 -28.23 0.58
CA GLN A 49 -10.70 -28.20 2.00
C GLN A 49 -11.18 -29.56 2.50
N ARG A 50 -12.06 -30.25 1.74
CA ARG A 50 -12.56 -31.58 2.10
C ARG A 50 -11.47 -32.65 2.11
N LEU A 51 -10.52 -32.59 1.18
CA LEU A 51 -9.36 -33.49 1.14
C LEU A 51 -8.43 -33.23 2.33
N ALA A 52 -8.17 -31.96 2.67
CA ALA A 52 -7.36 -31.59 3.84
C ALA A 52 -8.01 -32.03 5.16
N GLU A 53 -9.33 -31.86 5.31
CA GLU A 53 -10.11 -32.38 6.45
C GLU A 53 -10.03 -33.91 6.52
N HIS A 54 -10.17 -34.60 5.39
CA HIS A 54 -10.11 -36.05 5.35
C HIS A 54 -8.70 -36.58 5.67
N ALA A 55 -7.66 -35.95 5.14
CA ALA A 55 -6.27 -36.24 5.49
C ALA A 55 -6.03 -36.06 7.00
N SER A 56 -6.59 -35.00 7.59
CA SER A 56 -6.55 -34.76 9.04
C SER A 56 -7.19 -35.90 9.84
N HIS A 57 -8.34 -36.42 9.39
CA HIS A 57 -8.96 -37.62 9.99
C HIS A 57 -8.13 -38.89 9.84
N LEU A 58 -7.32 -39.00 8.78
CA LEU A 58 -6.36 -40.08 8.59
C LEU A 58 -5.07 -39.89 9.41
N GLY A 59 -5.00 -38.86 10.27
CA GLY A 59 -3.84 -38.55 11.10
C GLY A 59 -2.71 -37.83 10.35
N MET A 60 -2.94 -37.43 9.10
CA MET A 60 -2.02 -36.61 8.33
C MET A 60 -2.41 -35.15 8.53
N SER A 61 -1.55 -34.34 9.14
CA SER A 61 -1.77 -32.90 9.18
C SER A 61 -1.08 -32.29 7.96
N PRO A 62 -1.78 -32.01 6.84
CA PRO A 62 -1.19 -31.19 5.81
C PRO A 62 -0.87 -29.85 6.47
N ALA A 63 0.39 -29.45 6.44
CA ALA A 63 0.76 -28.10 6.77
C ALA A 63 0.13 -27.19 5.72
N ALA A 64 -1.12 -26.77 5.93
CA ALA A 64 -1.72 -25.72 5.14
C ALA A 64 -0.82 -24.50 5.34
N HIS A 65 -0.02 -24.19 4.33
CA HIS A 65 0.88 -23.06 4.41
C HIS A 65 0.01 -21.80 4.61
N PRO A 66 0.29 -20.96 5.62
CA PRO A 66 -0.55 -19.80 5.95
C PRO A 66 -0.40 -18.65 4.93
N TYR A 67 0.17 -18.92 3.76
CA TYR A 67 0.50 -17.95 2.73
C TYR A 67 0.12 -18.49 1.35
N SER A 68 -0.29 -17.57 0.47
CA SER A 68 -0.49 -17.85 -0.95
C SER A 68 0.85 -17.99 -1.68
N LEU A 69 0.79 -18.39 -2.95
CA LEU A 69 1.94 -18.32 -3.85
C LEU A 69 2.49 -16.88 -3.94
N TYR A 70 3.80 -16.76 -4.21
CA TYR A 70 4.47 -15.48 -4.43
C TYR A 70 4.16 -14.93 -5.83
N GLN A 71 2.91 -14.55 -6.04
CA GLN A 71 2.36 -13.98 -7.26
C GLN A 71 1.24 -13.00 -6.93
N ASN A 72 0.75 -12.26 -7.93
CA ASN A 72 -0.37 -11.34 -7.75
C ASN A 72 -1.64 -12.11 -7.33
N THR A 73 -2.37 -11.59 -6.35
CA THR A 73 -3.63 -12.17 -5.88
C THR A 73 -4.76 -12.02 -6.92
N ILE A 74 -4.73 -10.97 -7.75
CA ILE A 74 -5.69 -10.70 -8.81
C ILE A 74 -5.03 -11.08 -10.14
N ALA A 75 -5.66 -12.00 -10.89
CA ALA A 75 -5.19 -12.44 -12.21
C ALA A 75 -5.45 -11.36 -13.29
N LEU A 76 -4.77 -11.45 -14.43
CA LEU A 76 -4.89 -10.45 -15.49
C LEU A 76 -6.30 -10.41 -16.09
N GLU A 77 -6.94 -11.58 -16.21
CA GLU A 77 -8.31 -11.76 -16.67
C GLU A 77 -9.37 -11.17 -15.72
N ASP A 78 -9.05 -11.06 -14.43
CA ASP A 78 -9.91 -10.46 -13.40
C ASP A 78 -9.58 -8.97 -13.17
N GLN A 79 -8.54 -8.45 -13.81
CA GLN A 79 -8.11 -7.06 -13.64
C GLN A 79 -9.10 -6.12 -14.35
N PRO A 80 -9.69 -5.15 -13.64
CA PRO A 80 -10.56 -4.16 -14.28
C PRO A 80 -9.76 -3.23 -15.20
N ALA A 81 -10.45 -2.64 -16.17
CA ALA A 81 -9.87 -1.57 -16.99
C ALA A 81 -9.44 -0.39 -16.10
N TYR A 82 -8.25 0.15 -16.37
CA TYR A 82 -7.76 1.32 -15.66
C TYR A 82 -8.64 2.55 -16.00
N PRO A 83 -9.13 3.32 -15.01
CA PRO A 83 -10.09 4.38 -15.26
C PRO A 83 -9.46 5.70 -15.73
N GLY A 84 -8.15 5.88 -15.55
CA GLY A 84 -7.43 7.13 -15.82
C GLY A 84 -6.64 7.18 -17.13
N ASP A 85 -5.90 8.27 -17.31
CA ASP A 85 -4.94 8.45 -18.41
C ASP A 85 -3.52 8.19 -17.89
N LEU A 86 -3.01 6.99 -18.16
CA LEU A 86 -1.70 6.56 -17.69
C LEU A 86 -0.56 7.49 -18.13
N THR A 87 -0.62 8.05 -19.34
CA THR A 87 0.44 8.93 -19.85
C THR A 87 0.43 10.27 -19.11
N MET A 88 -0.75 10.82 -18.85
CA MET A 88 -0.89 12.05 -18.07
C MET A 88 -0.45 11.82 -16.62
N GLU A 89 -0.89 10.73 -16.00
CA GLU A 89 -0.59 10.40 -14.61
C GLU A 89 0.89 10.11 -14.38
N GLU A 90 1.56 9.43 -15.32
CA GLU A 90 3.01 9.22 -15.29
C GLU A 90 3.76 10.55 -15.34
N ARG A 91 3.31 11.49 -16.19
CA ARG A 91 3.90 12.83 -16.27
C ARG A 91 3.72 13.62 -14.97
N ILE A 92 2.53 13.60 -14.39
CA ILE A 92 2.24 14.26 -13.10
C ILE A 92 3.11 13.65 -11.99
N THR A 93 3.12 12.32 -11.88
CA THR A 93 3.94 11.59 -10.89
C THR A 93 5.43 11.92 -11.03
N SER A 94 5.93 12.05 -12.26
CA SER A 94 7.32 12.44 -12.53
C SER A 94 7.65 13.86 -12.06
N ILE A 95 6.73 14.81 -12.25
CA ILE A 95 6.88 16.19 -11.74
C ILE A 95 6.91 16.19 -10.21
N ILE A 96 6.01 15.43 -9.58
CA ILE A 96 5.93 15.34 -8.11
C ILE A 96 7.23 14.73 -7.55
N ARG A 97 7.74 13.65 -8.16
CA ARG A 97 9.05 13.06 -7.82
C ARG A 97 10.18 14.07 -7.93
N TRP A 98 10.23 14.84 -9.01
CA TRP A 98 11.24 15.87 -9.22
C TRP A 98 11.18 16.95 -8.13
N ASN A 99 9.99 17.47 -7.85
CA ASN A 99 9.80 18.51 -6.83
C ASN A 99 10.18 18.00 -5.43
N ALA A 100 9.82 16.76 -5.08
CA ALA A 100 10.20 16.14 -3.81
C ALA A 100 11.72 16.00 -3.68
N LEU A 101 12.39 15.50 -4.73
CA LEU A 101 13.85 15.42 -4.80
C LEU A 101 14.50 16.80 -4.67
N ALA A 102 14.06 17.77 -5.46
CA ALA A 102 14.64 19.10 -5.52
C ALA A 102 14.51 19.83 -4.18
N MET A 103 13.37 19.73 -3.52
CA MET A 103 13.13 20.30 -2.19
C MET A 103 14.09 19.73 -1.15
N VAL A 104 14.23 18.40 -1.07
CA VAL A 104 15.15 17.75 -0.12
C VAL A 104 16.61 18.08 -0.45
N ALA A 105 16.99 18.05 -1.73
CA ALA A 105 18.35 18.38 -2.16
C ALA A 105 18.73 19.83 -1.85
N LYS A 106 17.82 20.79 -2.09
CA LYS A 106 18.02 22.21 -1.75
C LYS A 106 18.19 22.41 -0.25
N ALA A 107 17.33 21.78 0.57
CA ALA A 107 17.42 21.87 2.02
C ALA A 107 18.79 21.37 2.54
N ASN A 108 19.24 20.21 2.08
CA ASN A 108 20.54 19.66 2.49
C ASN A 108 21.73 20.44 1.93
N LYS A 109 21.59 21.11 0.78
CA LYS A 109 22.62 22.01 0.25
C LYS A 109 22.75 23.29 1.09
N ALA A 110 21.63 23.83 1.60
CA ALA A 110 21.63 25.01 2.46
C ALA A 110 22.11 24.68 3.88
N TYR A 111 21.65 23.54 4.42
CA TYR A 111 21.96 23.08 5.78
C TYR A 111 22.06 21.55 5.80
N GLY A 112 23.29 21.03 5.82
CA GLY A 112 23.57 19.59 5.66
C GLY A 112 22.97 18.66 6.72
N GLU A 113 22.53 19.20 7.86
CA GLU A 113 21.99 18.41 8.97
C GLU A 113 20.45 18.33 8.99
N LEU A 114 19.75 19.05 8.09
CA LEU A 114 18.29 19.02 8.03
C LEU A 114 17.76 17.63 7.66
N GLY A 115 18.46 16.90 6.79
CA GLY A 115 18.08 15.57 6.33
C GLY A 115 16.85 15.57 5.41
N GLY A 116 16.10 14.47 5.44
CA GLY A 116 14.96 14.23 4.56
C GLY A 116 15.12 12.97 3.70
N HIS A 117 14.00 12.31 3.41
CA HIS A 117 13.99 11.02 2.71
C HIS A 117 13.48 11.20 1.29
N ILE A 118 14.29 10.76 0.32
CA ILE A 118 13.91 10.77 -1.11
C ILE A 118 13.41 9.39 -1.52
N ALA A 119 14.13 8.34 -1.12
CA ALA A 119 13.89 6.97 -1.57
C ALA A 119 12.52 6.44 -1.14
N SER A 120 12.07 6.75 0.09
CA SER A 120 10.79 6.25 0.63
C SER A 120 9.58 6.68 -0.20
N TYR A 121 9.51 7.97 -0.57
CA TYR A 121 8.45 8.44 -1.45
C TYR A 121 8.62 7.87 -2.86
N ALA A 122 9.84 7.89 -3.40
CA ALA A 122 10.10 7.42 -4.76
C ALA A 122 9.63 5.97 -5.00
N SER A 123 9.81 5.08 -4.01
CA SER A 123 9.38 3.67 -4.07
C SER A 123 7.87 3.46 -3.93
N ALA A 124 7.14 4.44 -3.39
CA ALA A 124 5.71 4.35 -3.10
C ALA A 124 4.85 5.34 -3.91
N ALA A 125 5.46 6.12 -4.82
CA ALA A 125 4.81 7.21 -5.52
C ALA A 125 3.59 6.73 -6.30
N GLU A 126 3.69 5.64 -7.06
CA GLU A 126 2.56 5.09 -7.81
C GLU A 126 1.38 4.73 -6.90
N ILE A 127 1.64 4.15 -5.71
CA ILE A 127 0.58 3.79 -4.76
C ILE A 127 -0.13 5.05 -4.24
N PHE A 128 0.63 6.10 -3.88
CA PHE A 128 0.05 7.36 -3.42
C PHE A 128 -0.71 8.07 -4.55
N GLU A 129 -0.14 8.16 -5.74
CA GLU A 129 -0.74 8.90 -6.86
C GLU A 129 -1.99 8.22 -7.41
N VAL A 130 -2.02 6.87 -7.47
CA VAL A 130 -3.26 6.12 -7.74
C VAL A 130 -4.31 6.42 -6.65
N GLY A 131 -3.88 6.45 -5.38
CA GLY A 131 -4.71 6.87 -4.26
C GLY A 131 -5.32 8.26 -4.47
N PHE A 132 -4.50 9.26 -4.79
CA PHE A 132 -4.96 10.63 -5.03
C PHE A 132 -5.86 10.77 -6.25
N ASN A 133 -5.58 10.06 -7.36
CA ASN A 133 -6.34 10.21 -8.60
C ASN A 133 -7.69 9.47 -8.57
N HIS A 134 -7.80 8.37 -7.84
CA HIS A 134 -8.93 7.45 -8.00
C HIS A 134 -9.61 7.00 -6.70
N PHE A 135 -9.03 7.22 -5.52
CA PHE A 135 -9.53 6.63 -4.28
C PHE A 135 -9.76 7.61 -3.14
N PHE A 136 -8.85 8.55 -2.90
CA PHE A 136 -8.91 9.43 -1.74
C PHE A 136 -9.98 10.49 -1.92
N HIS A 137 -10.95 10.51 -1.01
CA HIS A 137 -11.99 11.53 -0.97
C HIS A 137 -11.60 12.64 0.01
N ALA A 138 -11.61 13.89 -0.44
CA ALA A 138 -11.47 15.05 0.43
C ALA A 138 -12.78 15.37 1.16
N ASP A 139 -12.70 16.20 2.20
CA ASP A 139 -13.91 16.83 2.77
C ASP A 139 -14.62 17.68 1.70
N SER A 140 -15.95 17.68 1.74
CA SER A 140 -16.84 18.48 0.90
C SER A 140 -17.88 19.19 1.77
N GLU A 141 -18.66 20.11 1.19
CA GLU A 141 -19.75 20.79 1.93
C GLU A 141 -20.76 19.81 2.53
N SER A 142 -21.02 18.69 1.85
CA SER A 142 -22.06 17.73 2.23
C SER A 142 -21.55 16.51 3.01
N ALA A 143 -20.24 16.23 2.99
CA ALA A 143 -19.70 14.99 3.54
C ALA A 143 -18.23 15.14 3.95
N ARG A 144 -17.84 14.42 5.00
CA ARG A 144 -16.44 14.26 5.40
C ARG A 144 -15.76 13.18 4.55
N GLY A 145 -14.52 13.43 4.17
CA GLY A 145 -13.70 12.57 3.34
C GLY A 145 -12.98 11.46 4.10
N ASP A 146 -12.05 10.84 3.42
CA ASP A 146 -11.23 9.74 3.90
C ASP A 146 -10.19 10.20 4.93
N LEU A 147 -9.72 9.24 5.72
CA LEU A 147 -8.73 9.45 6.77
C LEU A 147 -7.45 8.73 6.35
N VAL A 148 -6.48 9.50 5.83
CA VAL A 148 -5.24 8.95 5.25
C VAL A 148 -4.06 9.15 6.21
N TYR A 149 -3.52 8.06 6.73
CA TYR A 149 -2.34 8.01 7.58
C TYR A 149 -1.10 7.90 6.70
N PHE A 150 -0.67 9.03 6.13
CA PHE A 150 0.51 9.08 5.27
C PHE A 150 1.77 8.59 6.00
N GLN A 151 2.58 7.79 5.31
CA GLN A 151 3.90 7.39 5.82
C GLN A 151 4.74 8.65 6.07
N PRO A 152 5.35 8.82 7.25
CA PRO A 152 5.96 10.09 7.64
C PRO A 152 7.12 10.48 6.70
N HIS A 153 7.96 9.53 6.35
CA HIS A 153 9.12 9.74 5.47
C HIS A 153 8.74 10.05 4.01
N SER A 154 7.46 9.92 3.67
CA SER A 154 6.91 10.26 2.35
C SER A 154 6.30 11.67 2.30
N ALA A 155 6.37 12.43 3.40
CA ALA A 155 5.92 13.83 3.46
C ALA A 155 6.46 14.72 2.33
N PRO A 156 7.73 14.59 1.87
CA PRO A 156 8.21 15.37 0.73
C PRO A 156 7.38 15.21 -0.55
N GLY A 157 6.85 14.02 -0.80
CA GLY A 157 5.98 13.77 -1.95
C GLY A 157 4.63 14.47 -1.82
N VAL A 158 4.04 14.43 -0.62
CA VAL A 158 2.77 15.13 -0.34
C VAL A 158 2.93 16.65 -0.48
N TYR A 159 4.03 17.22 -0.01
CA TYR A 159 4.33 18.65 -0.22
C TYR A 159 4.55 18.98 -1.70
N ALA A 160 5.28 18.12 -2.43
CA ALA A 160 5.50 18.30 -3.85
C ALA A 160 4.20 18.28 -4.67
N ARG A 161 3.26 17.41 -4.31
CA ARG A 161 1.91 17.39 -4.90
C ARG A 161 1.11 18.63 -4.51
N ALA A 162 1.10 19.01 -3.23
CA ALA A 162 0.40 20.21 -2.76
C ALA A 162 0.92 21.50 -3.41
N PHE A 163 2.22 21.59 -3.69
CA PHE A 163 2.82 22.66 -4.49
C PHE A 163 2.31 22.66 -5.93
N LEU A 164 2.25 21.50 -6.59
CA LEU A 164 1.72 21.36 -7.95
C LEU A 164 0.22 21.72 -8.02
N GLU A 165 -0.53 21.46 -6.95
CA GLU A 165 -1.94 21.85 -6.77
C GLU A 165 -2.12 23.33 -6.42
N GLY A 166 -1.04 24.10 -6.21
CA GLY A 166 -1.09 25.50 -5.83
C GLY A 166 -1.50 25.76 -4.36
N ARG A 167 -1.47 24.72 -3.51
CA ARG A 167 -1.78 24.83 -2.06
C ARG A 167 -0.58 25.22 -1.22
N LEU A 168 0.63 25.02 -1.75
CA LEU A 168 1.88 25.49 -1.19
C LEU A 168 2.62 26.34 -2.22
N ASP A 169 3.38 27.32 -1.78
CA ASP A 169 4.22 28.16 -2.63
C ASP A 169 5.70 27.73 -2.60
N GLU A 170 6.50 28.34 -3.47
CA GLU A 170 7.93 28.03 -3.58
C GLU A 170 8.71 28.47 -2.31
N GLU A 171 8.26 29.52 -1.62
CA GLU A 171 8.91 30.01 -0.40
C GLU A 171 8.80 28.97 0.72
N GLN A 172 7.61 28.38 0.91
CA GLN A 172 7.38 27.30 1.85
C GLN A 172 8.26 26.08 1.55
N LEU A 173 8.36 25.67 0.26
CA LEU A 173 9.21 24.55 -0.16
C LEU A 173 10.69 24.81 0.13
N ASN A 174 11.17 26.04 -0.11
CA ASN A 174 12.55 26.43 0.20
C ASN A 174 12.85 26.43 1.72
N ARG A 175 11.81 26.52 2.56
CA ARG A 175 11.88 26.44 4.03
C ARG A 175 11.51 25.04 4.57
N TYR A 176 11.62 23.99 3.75
CA TYR A 176 11.43 22.62 4.23
C TYR A 176 12.36 22.30 5.42
N ARG A 177 11.77 21.80 6.51
CA ARG A 177 12.40 21.54 7.83
C ARG A 177 12.94 22.79 8.55
N GLN A 178 12.53 23.99 8.15
CA GLN A 178 12.92 25.26 8.75
C GLN A 178 11.67 26.04 9.17
N GLU A 179 11.13 25.73 10.35
CA GLU A 179 9.81 26.18 10.78
C GLU A 179 9.80 27.14 11.99
N VAL A 180 10.96 27.35 12.64
CA VAL A 180 11.08 28.15 13.87
C VAL A 180 10.58 29.59 13.69
N ASP A 181 10.93 30.21 12.56
CA ASP A 181 10.52 31.58 12.22
C ASP A 181 9.16 31.65 11.49
N GLY A 182 8.46 30.51 11.38
CA GLY A 182 7.20 30.39 10.65
C GLY A 182 7.35 30.31 9.12
N GLY A 183 6.26 29.91 8.45
CA GLY A 183 6.21 29.79 6.99
C GLY A 183 7.01 28.63 6.39
N GLY A 184 7.58 27.75 7.21
CA GLY A 184 8.25 26.52 6.78
C GLY A 184 7.35 25.29 6.78
N LEU A 185 7.90 24.18 6.29
CA LEU A 185 7.22 22.88 6.26
C LEU A 185 7.84 21.95 7.30
N CYS A 186 7.00 21.33 8.12
CA CYS A 186 7.45 20.38 9.13
C CYS A 186 8.00 19.10 8.49
N SER A 187 8.85 18.38 9.22
CA SER A 187 9.57 17.20 8.71
C SER A 187 8.66 16.02 8.39
N TYR A 188 7.59 15.83 9.17
CA TYR A 188 6.64 14.72 9.13
C TYR A 188 5.21 15.22 9.41
N PRO A 189 4.17 14.39 9.25
CA PRO A 189 2.81 14.78 9.59
C PRO A 189 2.66 15.22 11.06
N HIS A 190 2.58 16.53 11.28
CA HIS A 190 2.47 17.14 12.60
C HIS A 190 1.32 18.17 12.61
N PRO A 191 0.10 17.75 13.00
CA PRO A 191 -1.06 18.66 13.07
C PRO A 191 -0.84 19.86 14.01
N TRP A 192 0.01 19.72 15.03
CA TRP A 192 0.33 20.84 15.92
C TRP A 192 1.14 21.94 15.20
N LEU A 193 2.05 21.55 14.30
CA LEU A 193 2.94 22.47 13.57
C LEU A 193 2.28 23.02 12.30
N MET A 194 1.45 22.21 11.64
CA MET A 194 0.68 22.60 10.45
C MET A 194 -0.80 22.17 10.60
N PRO A 195 -1.60 22.89 11.40
CA PRO A 195 -2.97 22.49 11.76
C PRO A 195 -3.96 22.47 10.60
N GLU A 196 -3.71 23.28 9.58
CA GLU A 196 -4.55 23.37 8.37
C GLU A 196 -4.08 22.43 7.24
N PHE A 197 -3.09 21.57 7.51
CA PHE A 197 -2.52 20.67 6.49
C PHE A 197 -2.50 19.21 6.95
N TRP A 198 -1.88 18.91 8.10
CA TRP A 198 -1.74 17.54 8.59
C TRP A 198 -2.83 17.17 9.58
N GLN A 199 -3.34 15.94 9.48
CA GLN A 199 -4.41 15.43 10.35
C GLN A 199 -3.95 14.37 11.35
N PHE A 200 -3.10 13.42 10.91
CA PHE A 200 -2.72 12.26 11.72
C PHE A 200 -1.19 12.17 11.88
N PRO A 201 -0.65 12.18 13.11
CA PRO A 201 0.77 12.02 13.33
C PRO A 201 1.20 10.56 13.16
N THR A 202 2.14 10.32 12.25
CA THR A 202 2.65 8.98 11.91
C THR A 202 4.16 8.83 12.07
N GLY A 203 4.86 9.88 12.54
CA GLY A 203 6.33 9.92 12.67
C GLY A 203 6.93 8.87 13.60
N SER A 204 6.16 8.42 14.61
CA SER A 204 6.55 7.30 15.47
C SER A 204 6.00 5.99 14.89
N MET A 205 6.90 5.16 14.36
CA MET A 205 6.55 3.90 13.71
C MET A 205 5.77 2.98 14.67
N GLY A 206 4.71 2.35 14.15
CA GLY A 206 3.80 1.49 14.92
C GLY A 206 2.55 2.21 15.44
N ILE A 207 2.63 3.52 15.73
CA ILE A 207 1.45 4.29 16.21
C ILE A 207 0.42 4.48 15.09
N GLY A 208 0.87 4.73 13.86
CA GLY A 208 0.00 4.89 12.69
C GLY A 208 -0.96 3.69 12.50
N PRO A 209 -0.44 2.46 12.32
CA PRO A 209 -1.27 1.28 12.11
C PRO A 209 -2.26 0.97 13.25
N ILE A 210 -1.83 1.06 14.51
CA ILE A 210 -2.77 0.81 15.62
C ILE A 210 -3.84 1.91 15.68
N SER A 211 -3.47 3.17 15.43
CA SER A 211 -4.41 4.30 15.45
C SER A 211 -5.41 4.21 14.31
N SER A 212 -4.99 3.81 13.11
CA SER A 212 -5.87 3.66 11.94
C SER A 212 -6.92 2.56 12.17
N ILE A 213 -6.54 1.43 12.80
CA ILE A 213 -7.49 0.37 13.20
C ILE A 213 -8.54 0.92 14.18
N TYR A 214 -8.11 1.61 15.24
CA TYR A 214 -9.04 2.16 16.23
C TYR A 214 -9.89 3.30 15.66
N GLN A 215 -9.35 4.08 14.72
CA GLN A 215 -10.08 5.11 13.99
C GLN A 215 -11.19 4.50 13.12
N ALA A 216 -10.90 3.42 12.39
CA ALA A 216 -11.90 2.71 11.58
C ALA A 216 -13.00 2.11 12.47
N ARG A 217 -12.62 1.50 13.60
CA ARG A 217 -13.56 1.01 14.62
C ARG A 217 -14.42 2.15 15.16
N PHE A 218 -13.84 3.32 15.40
CA PHE A 218 -14.58 4.46 15.93
C PHE A 218 -15.59 5.03 14.93
N LEU A 219 -15.26 5.08 13.63
CA LEU A 219 -16.24 5.41 12.60
C LEU A 219 -17.44 4.47 12.64
N ARG A 220 -17.21 3.15 12.69
CA ARG A 220 -18.30 2.16 12.84
C ARG A 220 -19.13 2.37 14.10
N TYR A 221 -18.48 2.74 15.21
CA TYR A 221 -19.20 3.09 16.43
C TYR A 221 -20.12 4.30 16.24
N LEU A 222 -19.65 5.38 15.62
CA LEU A 222 -20.46 6.58 15.38
C LEU A 222 -21.68 6.27 14.50
N GLU A 223 -21.47 5.50 13.43
CA GLU A 223 -22.52 5.04 12.52
C GLU A 223 -23.56 4.18 13.25
N HIS A 224 -23.13 3.13 13.96
CA HIS A 224 -24.04 2.22 14.67
C HIS A 224 -24.79 2.88 15.83
N ARG A 225 -24.27 3.99 16.36
CA ARG A 225 -24.92 4.78 17.41
C ARG A 225 -25.84 5.88 16.87
N GLY A 226 -25.91 6.04 15.55
CA GLY A 226 -26.67 7.12 14.91
C GLY A 226 -26.13 8.52 15.22
N ILE A 227 -24.85 8.64 15.58
CA ILE A 227 -24.20 9.91 15.92
C ILE A 227 -23.76 10.65 14.64
N ALA A 228 -23.24 9.92 13.66
CA ALA A 228 -22.84 10.47 12.37
C ALA A 228 -22.93 9.39 11.27
N ASP A 229 -23.28 9.79 10.06
CA ASP A 229 -23.13 8.93 8.88
C ASP A 229 -21.66 8.91 8.45
N THR A 230 -21.01 7.76 8.63
CA THR A 230 -19.62 7.53 8.22
C THR A 230 -19.49 6.41 7.20
N SER A 231 -20.61 5.94 6.62
CA SER A 231 -20.68 4.76 5.76
C SER A 231 -19.77 4.83 4.52
N LYS A 232 -19.56 6.05 4.01
CA LYS A 232 -18.74 6.35 2.83
C LYS A 232 -17.29 6.70 3.13
N ARG A 233 -16.91 6.80 4.42
CA ARG A 233 -15.55 7.19 4.82
C ARG A 233 -14.65 5.96 4.90
N ARG A 234 -13.45 6.05 4.34
CA ARG A 234 -12.41 5.02 4.46
C ARG A 234 -11.27 5.49 5.35
N VAL A 235 -10.65 4.53 6.03
CA VAL A 235 -9.38 4.74 6.75
C VAL A 235 -8.29 4.01 5.98
N TRP A 236 -7.25 4.75 5.61
CA TRP A 236 -6.07 4.26 4.90
C TRP A 236 -4.88 4.38 5.85
N GLY A 237 -4.28 3.29 6.30
CA GLY A 237 -3.13 3.36 7.23
C GLY A 237 -2.48 2.04 7.53
#